data_AF-E4SIS7-F1
#
_entry.id   AF-E4SIS7-F1
#
_cell.length_a   1.000
_cell.length_b   1.000
_cell.length_c   1.000
_cell.angle_alpha   90.00
_cell.angle_beta   90.00
_cell.angle_gamma   90.00
#
_symmetry.space_group_name_H-M   'P 1'
#
loop_
_entity.id
_entity.type
_entity.pdbx_description
1 polymer ?
#
loop_
_entity_poly.entity_id
_entity_poly.type
_entity_poly.pdbx_seq_one_letter_code
_entity_poly.pdbx_strand_id
1 'polypeptide(L)' 'MKEFENVRQTLQELVDINNTRTELPRTKELDENGKVIVEEHEVTARDLQEMNYDDLCSLCDLLGMSDIYLGGD' A
#
# COMPACT_ATOMS: atom_id res chain seq x y z
N MET A 1 2.44 -6.65 -0.62
CA MET A 1 1.76 -6.66 0.69
C MET A 1 2.73 -6.29 1.79
N LYS A 2 2.62 -5.04 2.24
CA LYS A 2 3.35 -4.49 3.38
C LYS A 2 2.68 -4.99 4.66
N GLU A 3 3.40 -5.71 5.50
CA GLU A 3 2.85 -6.22 6.76
C GLU A 3 2.87 -5.11 7.83
N PHE A 4 1.70 -4.79 8.40
CA PHE A 4 1.57 -3.85 9.51
C PHE A 4 1.36 -4.59 10.82
N GLU A 5 1.91 -4.08 11.92
CA GLU A 5 1.82 -4.76 13.22
C GLU A 5 0.43 -4.59 13.86
N ASN A 6 -0.27 -3.51 13.54
CA ASN A 6 -1.57 -3.21 14.12
C ASN A 6 -2.39 -2.23 13.27
N VAL A 7 -3.71 -2.23 13.52
CA VAL A 7 -4.72 -1.41 12.84
C VAL A 7 -4.35 0.08 12.82
N ARG A 8 -3.75 0.60 13.90
CA ARG A 8 -3.40 2.01 13.99
C ARG A 8 -2.32 2.40 12.99
N GLN A 9 -1.30 1.55 12.78
CA GLN A 9 -0.26 1.81 11.79
C GLN A 9 -0.83 1.83 10.38
N THR A 10 -1.68 0.86 10.03
CA THR A 10 -2.30 0.78 8.70
C THR A 10 -3.21 1.98 8.41
N LEU A 11 -4.04 2.39 9.38
CA LEU A 11 -4.90 3.57 9.23
C LEU A 11 -4.09 4.87 9.12
N GLN A 12 -2.96 4.97 9.82
CA GLN A 12 -2.10 6.14 9.73
C GLN A 12 -1.48 6.26 8.32
N GLU A 13 -0.99 5.16 7.75
CA GLU A 13 -0.45 5.14 6.39
C GLU A 13 -1.52 5.52 5.36
N LEU A 14 -2.72 4.93 5.44
CA LEU A 14 -3.84 5.27 4.56
C LEU A 14 -4.19 6.77 4.63
N VAL A 15 -4.18 7.36 5.83
CA VAL A 15 -4.39 8.80 5.99
C VAL A 15 -3.26 9.60 5.35
N ASP A 16 -2.01 9.19 5.55
CA ASP A 16 -0.84 9.91 5.07
C ASP A 16 -0.75 9.90 3.53
N ILE A 17 -1.02 8.76 2.89
CA ILE A 17 -1.06 8.60 1.42
C ILE A 17 -2.20 9.43 0.80
N ASN A 18 -3.35 9.52 1.45
CA ASN A 18 -4.51 10.26 0.93
C ASN A 18 -4.53 11.75 1.33
N ASN A 19 -3.61 12.19 2.18
CA ASN A 19 -3.50 13.59 2.58
C ASN A 19 -2.86 14.41 1.46
N THR A 20 -3.61 15.37 0.92
CA THR A 20 -3.17 16.25 -0.17
C THR A 20 -1.98 17.15 0.19
N ARG A 21 -1.54 17.14 1.45
CA ARG A 21 -0.35 17.87 1.93
C ARG A 21 0.90 17.00 2.00
N THR A 22 0.77 15.69 1.79
CA THR A 22 1.89 14.74 1.78
C THR A 22 2.46 14.66 0.37
N GLU A 23 3.78 14.71 0.25
CA GLU A 23 4.45 14.38 -1.01
C GLU A 23 4.44 12.86 -1.17
N LEU A 24 3.90 12.37 -2.28
CA LEU A 24 3.89 10.95 -2.57
C LEU A 24 5.33 10.46 -2.86
N PRO A 25 5.75 9.32 -2.31
CA PRO A 25 7.08 8.79 -2.54
C PRO A 25 7.23 8.43 -4.02
N ARG A 26 8.38 8.78 -4.61
CA ARG A 26 8.68 8.32 -5.97
C ARG A 26 8.90 6.82 -5.96
N THR A 27 8.22 6.13 -6.85
CA THR A 27 8.27 4.66 -6.96
C THR A 27 9.57 4.24 -7.63
N LYS A 28 10.36 3.45 -6.91
CA LYS A 28 11.55 2.77 -7.41
C LYS A 28 11.51 1.34 -6.89
N GLU A 29 11.47 0.37 -7.80
CA GLU A 29 11.46 -1.03 -7.44
C GLU A 29 12.82 -1.66 -7.76
N LEU A 30 13.33 -2.44 -6.81
CA LEU A 30 14.57 -3.19 -6.95
C LEU A 30 14.25 -4.69 -6.97
N ASP A 31 14.94 -5.46 -7.79
CA ASP A 31 14.92 -6.91 -7.69
C ASP A 31 15.68 -7.43 -6.46
N GLU A 32 15.64 -8.75 -6.25
CA GLU A 32 16.35 -9.47 -5.17
C GLU A 32 17.88 -9.25 -5.17
N ASN A 33 18.44 -8.75 -6.28
CA ASN A 33 19.86 -8.45 -6.45
C ASN A 33 20.17 -6.94 -6.34
N GLY A 34 19.18 -6.12 -6.00
CA GLY A 34 19.31 -4.67 -5.87
C GLY A 34 19.35 -3.91 -7.20
N LYS A 35 19.02 -4.56 -8.33
CA LYS A 35 18.92 -3.90 -9.64
C LYS A 35 17.56 -3.23 -9.78
N VAL A 36 17.55 -2.02 -10.31
CA VAL A 36 16.31 -1.29 -10.62
C VAL A 36 15.52 -2.06 -11.68
N ILE A 37 14.29 -2.45 -11.34
CA ILE A 37 13.33 -3.07 -12.26
C ILE A 37 12.19 -2.11 -12.62
N VAL A 38 11.93 -1.10 -11.78
CA VAL A 38 11.06 0.03 -12.10
C VAL A 38 11.85 1.32 -11.88
N GLU A 39 12.05 2.08 -12.96
CA GLU A 39 12.69 3.40 -12.90
C GLU A 39 11.84 4.39 -12.10
N GLU A 40 12.50 5.39 -11.51
CA GLU A 40 11.85 6.45 -10.76
C GLU A 40 10.85 7.18 -11.65
N HIS A 41 9.55 7.07 -11.35
CA HIS A 41 8.50 7.74 -12.10
C HIS A 41 7.57 8.56 -11.20
N GLU A 42 6.84 9.48 -11.83
CA GLU A 42 5.76 10.19 -11.15
C GLU A 42 4.68 9.20 -10.74
N VAL A 43 4.24 9.32 -9.49
CA VAL A 43 3.20 8.46 -8.93
C VAL A 43 1.91 8.67 -9.73
N THR A 44 1.43 7.59 -10.31
CA THR A 44 0.18 7.54 -11.07
C THR A 44 -0.98 7.22 -10.14
N ALA A 45 -2.20 7.44 -10.64
CA ALA A 45 -3.40 7.02 -9.92
C ALA A 45 -3.44 5.49 -9.67
N ARG A 46 -2.80 4.71 -10.54
CA ARG A 46 -2.74 3.25 -10.39
C ARG A 46 -1.83 2.85 -9.22
N ASP A 47 -0.67 3.49 -9.09
CA ASP A 47 0.25 3.21 -7.99
C ASP A 47 -0.42 3.54 -6.64
N LEU A 48 -1.18 4.64 -6.58
CA LEU A 48 -1.99 4.97 -5.41
C LEU A 48 -3.06 3.93 -5.10
N GLN A 49 -3.73 3.40 -6.12
CA GLN A 49 -4.71 2.33 -5.94
C GLN A 49 -4.05 1.06 -5.42
N GLU A 50 -2.88 0.69 -5.94
CA GLU A 50 -2.13 -0.49 -5.51
C GLU A 50 -1.65 -0.35 -4.06
N MET A 51 -1.07 0.81 -3.68
CA MET A 51 -0.67 1.09 -2.29
C MET A 51 -1.86 1.06 -1.32
N ASN A 52 -2.96 1.75 -1.68
CA ASN A 52 -4.17 1.75 -0.86
C ASN A 52 -4.76 0.34 -0.73
N TYR A 53 -4.73 -0.45 -1.80
CA TYR A 53 -5.27 -1.80 -1.79
C TYR A 53 -4.45 -2.73 -0.89
N ASP A 54 -3.13 -2.63 -0.93
CA ASP A 54 -2.23 -3.36 -0.03
C ASP A 54 -2.52 -3.03 1.44
N ASP A 55 -2.63 -1.74 1.79
CA ASP A 55 -2.96 -1.31 3.15
C ASP A 55 -4.35 -1.79 3.59
N LEU A 56 -5.34 -1.75 2.68
CA LEU A 56 -6.69 -2.26 2.95
C LEU A 56 -6.70 -3.77 3.19
N CYS A 57 -5.91 -4.55 2.45
CA CYS A 57 -5.78 -5.99 2.67
C CYS A 57 -5.21 -6.27 4.06
N SER A 58 -4.11 -5.60 4.44
CA SER A 58 -3.52 -5.75 5.78
C SER A 58 -4.47 -5.33 6.89
N LEU A 59 -5.26 -4.26 6.68
CA LEU A 59 -6.30 -3.85 7.62
C LEU A 59 -7.38 -4.92 7.77
N CYS A 60 -7.83 -5.52 6.67
CA CYS A 60 -8.79 -6.61 6.67
C CYS A 60 -8.23 -7.83 7.44
N ASP A 61 -6.98 -8.21 7.21
CA ASP A 61 -6.33 -9.33 7.90
C ASP A 61 -6.24 -9.09 9.41
N LEU A 62 -5.81 -7.89 9.82
CA LEU A 62 -5.72 -7.49 11.23
C LEU A 62 -7.08 -7.47 11.94
N LEU A 63 -8.16 -7.23 11.20
CA LEU A 63 -9.53 -7.23 11.72
C LEU A 63 -10.23 -8.59 11.59
N GLY A 64 -9.60 -9.59 10.96
CA GLY A 64 -10.21 -10.88 10.66
C GLY A 64 -11.33 -10.82 9.63
N MET A 65 -11.25 -9.86 8.69
CA MET A 65 -12.21 -9.56 7.63
C MET A 65 -11.62 -9.79 6.22
N SER A 66 -10.74 -10.79 6.08
CA SER A 66 -10.04 -11.07 4.82
C SER A 66 -10.99 -11.50 3.69
N ASP A 67 -12.23 -11.89 4.02
CA ASP A 67 -13.31 -12.18 3.07
C ASP A 67 -13.58 -11.01 2.11
N ILE A 68 -13.42 -9.76 2.56
CA ILE A 68 -13.69 -8.56 1.76
C ILE A 68 -12.91 -8.52 0.44
N TYR A 69 -11.64 -8.93 0.46
CA TYR A 69 -10.76 -8.86 -0.72
C TYR A 69 -10.47 -10.23 -1.35
N LEU A 70 -10.72 -11.32 -0.62
CA LEU A 70 -10.66 -12.69 -1.14
C LEU A 70 -11.92 -13.09 -1.93
N GLY A 71 -12.94 -12.22 -1.97
CA GLY A 71 -14.18 -12.45 -2.70
C GLY A 71 -15.17 -13.34 -1.96
N GLY A 72 -15.24 -13.21 -0.63
CA GLY A 72 -16.25 -13.87 0.20
C GLY A 72 -17.65 -13.29 -0.02
N ASP A 73 -18.66 -14.15 0.10
CA ASP A 73 -20.10 -13.87 -0.04
C ASP A 73 -20.66 -12.96 1.09
#